data_AF-A0A4U0R7Q5-F1
#
_entry.id   AF-A0A4U0R7Q5-F1
#
_cell.length_a   1.000
_cell.length_b   1.000
_cell.length_c   1.000
_cell.angle_alpha   90.00
_cell.angle_beta   90.00
_cell.angle_gamma   90.00
#
_symmetry.space_group_name_H-M   'P 1'
#
loop_
_entity.id
_entity.type
_entity.pdbx_description
1 polymer ?
#
loop_
_entity_poly.entity_id
_entity_poly.type
_entity_poly.pdbx_seq_one_letter_code
_entity_poly.pdbx_strand_id
1 'polypeptide(L)' 'MPVFTIAMGAAPHLKLSESGTEFLASGPHMAFDSHDGALAYVLAHTEDAPLKGLRATVIEDLALEGDAQP' A
#
# COMPACT_ATOMS: atom_id res chain seq x y z
N MET A 1 7.89 -12.86 -6.36
CA MET A 1 8.32 -12.42 -5.00
C MET A 1 7.14 -11.61 -4.52
N PRO A 2 6.56 -11.94 -3.35
CA PRO A 2 5.35 -11.29 -2.90
C PRO A 2 5.63 -9.80 -2.72
N VAL A 3 4.76 -8.96 -3.28
CA VAL A 3 4.82 -7.52 -3.11
C VAL A 3 3.67 -7.10 -2.22
N PHE A 4 3.94 -6.27 -1.22
CA PHE A 4 2.94 -5.77 -0.28
C PHE A 4 2.63 -4.32 -0.58
N THR A 5 1.38 -3.91 -0.39
CA THR A 5 0.95 -2.52 -0.53
C THR A 5 0.00 -2.13 0.60
N ILE A 6 -0.20 -0.83 0.77
CA ILE A 6 -1.05 -0.26 1.81
C ILE A 6 -2.38 0.13 1.18
N ALA A 7 -3.46 -0.50 1.60
CA ALA A 7 -4.81 -0.21 1.15
C ALA A 7 -5.63 0.52 2.22
N MET A 8 -6.63 1.28 1.77
CA MET A 8 -7.60 1.89 2.66
C MET A 8 -8.54 0.79 3.22
N GLY A 9 -8.61 0.65 4.54
CA GLY A 9 -9.36 -0.43 5.17
C GLY A 9 -10.87 -0.41 4.87
N ALA A 10 -11.45 0.78 4.69
CA ALA A 10 -12.86 0.93 4.29
C ALA A 10 -13.10 0.74 2.77
N ALA A 11 -12.04 0.81 1.96
CA ALA A 11 -12.08 0.70 0.51
C ALA A 11 -10.79 0.03 0.00
N PRO A 12 -10.68 -1.32 0.10
CA PRO A 12 -9.41 -2.03 -0.16
C PRO A 12 -8.90 -1.94 -1.60
N HIS A 13 -9.74 -1.48 -2.53
CA HIS A 13 -9.36 -1.20 -3.92
C HIS A 13 -8.61 0.13 -4.07
N LEU A 14 -8.62 1.00 -3.05
CA LEU A 14 -7.82 2.21 -3.00
C LEU A 14 -6.50 1.92 -2.29
N LYS A 15 -5.40 2.06 -3.05
CA LYS A 15 -4.03 1.80 -2.61
C LYS A 15 -3.25 3.09 -2.45
N LEU A 16 -2.33 3.14 -1.50
CA LEU A 16 -1.47 4.30 -1.27
C LEU A 16 -0.60 4.52 -2.51
N SER A 17 -0.61 5.74 -3.06
CA SER A 17 0.21 6.11 -4.20
C SER A 17 1.69 5.88 -3.93
N GLU A 18 2.50 5.71 -4.97
CA GLU A 18 3.96 5.58 -4.84
C GLU A 18 4.60 6.76 -4.08
N SER A 19 4.03 7.96 -4.20
CA SER A 19 4.45 9.16 -3.46
C SER A 19 4.06 9.17 -1.98
N GLY A 20 3.14 8.29 -1.54
CA GLY A 20 2.62 8.26 -0.17
C GLY A 20 1.65 9.40 0.18
N THR A 21 1.23 10.21 -0.80
CA THR A 21 0.45 11.44 -0.54
C THR A 21 -1.06 11.28 -0.70
N GLU A 22 -1.51 10.22 -1.37
CA GLU A 22 -2.92 9.98 -1.65
C GLU A 22 -3.25 8.50 -1.84
N PHE A 23 -4.54 8.17 -1.86
CA PHE A 23 -5.02 6.82 -2.18
C PHE A 23 -5.67 6.82 -3.57
N LEU A 24 -5.23 5.89 -4.42
CA LEU A 24 -5.64 5.79 -5.83
C LEU A 24 -6.27 4.42 -6.11
N ALA A 25 -7.26 4.39 -7.00
CA ALA A 25 -7.88 3.14 -7.48
C ALA A 25 -7.05 2.43 -8.56
N SER A 26 -6.13 3.14 -9.21
CA SER A 26 -5.32 2.64 -10.32
C SER A 26 -4.03 3.43 -10.47
N GLY A 27 -3.00 2.80 -11.02
CA GLY A 27 -1.68 3.41 -11.24
C GLY A 27 -0.61 2.87 -10.28
N PRO A 28 0.60 3.46 -10.32
CA PRO A 28 1.69 3.05 -9.46
C PRO A 28 1.36 3.35 -7.99
N HIS A 29 1.58 2.34 -7.16
CA HIS A 29 1.29 2.38 -5.74
C HIS A 29 2.54 1.96 -4.97
N MET A 30 2.61 2.38 -3.71
CA MET A 30 3.74 2.07 -2.86
C MET A 30 3.83 0.56 -2.65
N ALA A 31 4.99 0.01 -3.00
CA ALA A 31 5.30 -1.40 -2.97
C ALA A 31 6.39 -1.69 -1.92
N PHE A 32 6.20 -2.76 -1.18
CA PHE A 32 7.13 -3.24 -0.15
C PHE A 32 7.48 -4.70 -0.44
N ASP A 33 8.71 -5.10 -0.14
CA ASP A 33 9.17 -6.48 -0.26
C ASP A 33 8.73 -7.38 0.91
N SER A 34 8.17 -6.78 1.95
CA SER A 34 7.76 -7.45 3.18
C SER A 34 6.56 -6.78 3.83
N HIS A 35 5.69 -7.61 4.44
CA HIS A 35 4.56 -7.13 5.23
C HIS A 35 5.01 -6.23 6.40
N ASP A 36 6.09 -6.61 7.09
CA ASP A 36 6.61 -5.86 8.23
C ASP A 36 7.15 -4.48 7.82
N GLY A 37 7.76 -4.36 6.63
CA GLY A 37 8.17 -3.07 6.07
C GLY A 37 6.98 -2.14 5.79
N ALA A 38 5.92 -2.67 5.20
CA ALA A 38 4.69 -1.92 4.97
C ALA A 38 4.01 -1.50 6.28
N LEU A 39 3.98 -2.38 7.29
CA LEU A 39 3.42 -2.06 8.60
C LEU A 39 4.24 -0.99 9.32
N ALA A 40 5.57 -1.09 9.28
CA ALA A 40 6.46 -0.08 9.86
C ALA A 40 6.23 1.30 9.23
N TYR A 41 6.03 1.34 7.90
CA TYR A 41 5.68 2.59 7.21
C TYR A 41 4.37 3.18 7.73
N VAL A 42 3.30 2.38 7.86
CA VAL A 42 2.00 2.86 8.38
C VAL A 42 2.15 3.42 9.80
N LEU A 43 2.86 2.71 10.68
CA LEU A 43 3.05 3.14 12.06
C LEU A 43 3.85 4.45 12.16
N ALA A 44 4.82 4.65 11.28
CA ALA A 44 5.63 5.87 11.24
C ALA A 44 4.83 7.10 10.76
N HIS A 45 3.78 6.92 9.96
CA HIS A 45 3.04 7.99 9.30
C HIS A 45 1.56 8.09 9.75
N THR A 46 1.19 7.45 10.86
CA THR A 46 -0.22 7.43 11.33
C THR A 46 -0.77 8.80 11.72
N GLU A 47 0.08 9.81 11.88
CA GLU A 47 -0.31 11.20 12.19
C GLU A 47 -0.26 12.11 10.96
N ASP A 48 0.21 11.60 9.81
CA ASP A 48 0.38 12.33 8.57
C ASP A 48 -0.74 12.01 7.58
N ALA A 49 -1.14 13.00 6.78
CA ALA A 49 -2.04 12.73 5.66
C ALA A 49 -1.30 11.87 4.61
N PRO A 50 -1.97 10.89 3.97
CA PRO A 50 -3.40 10.57 4.07
C PRO A 50 -3.75 9.56 5.18
N LEU A 51 -2.78 9.00 5.91
CA LEU A 51 -2.99 7.92 6.88
C LEU A 51 -3.63 8.39 8.19
N LYS A 52 -3.57 9.68 8.49
CA LYS A 52 -4.12 10.28 9.72
C LYS A 52 -5.60 9.95 9.92
N GLY A 53 -5.88 9.24 11.02
CA GLY A 53 -7.25 8.86 11.40
C GLY A 53 -7.89 7.81 10.49
N LEU A 54 -7.13 7.22 9.55
CA LEU A 54 -7.59 6.13 8.71
C LEU A 54 -7.11 4.78 9.23
N ARG A 55 -7.97 3.77 9.04
CA ARG A 55 -7.54 2.38 9.19
C ARG A 55 -6.88 1.94 7.88
N ALA A 56 -5.57 1.79 7.88
CA ALA A 56 -4.83 1.17 6.78
C ALA A 56 -4.80 -0.35 6.91
N THR A 57 -4.72 -1.06 5.78
CA THR A 57 -4.56 -2.51 5.72
C THR A 57 -3.40 -2.84 4.80
N VAL A 58 -2.45 -3.64 5.27
CA VAL A 58 -1.39 -4.18 4.40
C VAL A 58 -1.97 -5.38 3.66
N ILE A 59 -1.87 -5.36 2.34
CA ILE A 59 -2.34 -6.44 1.47
C ILE A 59 -1.19 -6.93 0.60
N GLU A 60 -1.20 -8.23 0.31
CA GLU A 60 -0.34 -8.81 -0.72
C GLU A 60 -0.93 -8.48 -2.10
N ASP A 61 -0.13 -7.87 -2.95
CA ASP A 61 -0.48 -7.55 -4.32
C ASP A 61 -0.01 -8.66 -5.27
N LEU A 62 -0.95 -9.54 -5.59
CA LEU A 62 -0.75 -10.64 -6.54
C LEU A 62 -0.69 -10.17 -8.00
N ALA A 63 -1.09 -8.92 -8.31
CA ALA A 63 -1.04 -8.40 -9.68
C ALA A 63 0.38 -7.99 -10.09
N LEU A 64 1.23 -7.58 -9.12
CA LEU A 64 2.64 -7.27 -9.36
C LEU A 64 3.51 -8.51 -9.59
N GLU A 65 3.02 -9.72 -9.26
CA GLU A 65 3.69 -10.96 -9.66
C GLU A 65 3.50 -11.29 -11.16
N GLY A 66 2.51 -10.68 -11.81
CA GLY A 66 2.15 -10.95 -13.22
C GLY A 66 2.90 -10.14 -14.28
N ASP A 67 3.58 -9.05 -13.91
CA ASP A 67 4.38 -8.23 -14.85
C ASP A 67 5.81 -8.78 -15.06
N ALA A 68 6.17 -9.83 -14.31
CA ALA A 68 7.46 -10.52 -14.39
C ALA A 68 7.35 -11.89 -15.09
N GLN A 69 6.47 -12.03 -16.07
CA GLN A 69 6.50 -13.16 -17.01
C GLN A 69 7.13 -12.72 -18.35
N PRO A 70 8.11 -13.49 -18.88
CA PRO A 70 8.86 -13.16 -20.11
C PRO A 70 8.02 -13.26 -21.40
#